data_AF-X1VDP0-F1
#
_entry.id   AF-X1VDP0-F1
#
_cell.length_a   1.000
_cell.length_b   1.000
_cell.length_c   1.000
_cell.angle_alpha   90.00
_cell.angle_beta   90.00
_cell.angle_gamma   90.00
#
_symmetry.space_group_name_H-M   'P 1'
#
loop_
_entity.id
_entity.type
_entity.pdbx_description
1 polymer ?
#
loop_
_entity_poly.entity_id
_entity_poly.type
_entity_poly.pdbx_seq_one_letter_code
_entity_poly.pdbx_strand_id
1 'polypeptide(L)'
;GQGGLEEKDFCLKDLVEKTVLTFDLRAKAKGLRLNVIYSADLPVEIRADQRKLTEILHNLMDNALKFTEEGEVKVRLAKLSDSRIRLQVKDTGIGVSEKEVWRLFDKFYRAGGASSRKYKGTGLGLTLVKELARLMAGEIEVKSRLAEGSTFSFTFPYKPVGQRTVPRKDRAELEPKVTQRSAKDINILIAEDDDSCYYVMARFLRDYTTSRAVNGKDVLEKTKNKSYDLVLMDIQMPELDGLEATREI
;
A
#
# COMPACT_ATOMS: atom_id res chain seq x y z
N GLY A 1 -7.89 24.92 -10.36
CA GLY A 1 -6.66 25.73 -10.30
C GLY A 1 -5.50 24.80 -10.01
N GLN A 2 -4.50 24.74 -10.90
CA GLN A 2 -3.29 23.95 -10.69
C GLN A 2 -2.28 24.76 -9.86
N GLY A 3 -1.81 24.20 -8.74
CA GLY A 3 -0.64 24.72 -8.03
C GLY A 3 -0.62 24.60 -6.51
N GLY A 4 -1.74 24.30 -5.85
CA GLY A 4 -1.80 24.17 -4.39
C GLY A 4 -1.43 22.77 -3.88
N LEU A 5 -0.89 22.71 -2.65
CA LEU A 5 -0.94 21.51 -1.82
C LEU A 5 -2.40 21.28 -1.38
N GLU A 6 -2.90 20.08 -1.59
CA GLU A 6 -4.23 19.67 -1.09
C GLU A 6 -4.05 18.57 -0.05
N GLU A 7 -3.83 18.98 1.20
CA GLU A 7 -3.62 18.03 2.29
C GLU A 7 -4.93 17.41 2.76
N LYS A 8 -4.97 16.08 2.78
CA LYS A 8 -6.09 15.27 3.29
C LYS A 8 -5.57 14.21 4.23
N ASP A 9 -6.46 13.73 5.10
CA ASP A 9 -6.21 12.62 5.99
C ASP A 9 -6.45 11.31 5.20
N PHE A 10 -5.52 10.36 5.24
CA PHE A 10 -5.66 9.07 4.55
C PHE A 10 -4.80 7.98 5.19
N CYS A 11 -5.17 6.71 4.97
CA CYS A 11 -4.37 5.55 5.33
C CYS A 11 -3.14 5.43 4.41
N LEU A 12 -1.94 5.53 4.98
CA LEU A 12 -0.70 5.50 4.22
C LEU A 12 -0.44 4.13 3.59
N LYS A 13 -0.77 3.04 4.31
CA LYS A 13 -0.57 1.67 3.81
C LYS A 13 -1.47 1.40 2.60
N ASP A 14 -2.75 1.77 2.68
CA ASP A 14 -3.70 1.60 1.58
C ASP A 14 -3.25 2.33 0.31
N LEU A 15 -2.71 3.56 0.45
CA LEU A 15 -2.17 4.31 -0.69
C LEU A 15 -1.04 3.53 -1.36
N VAL A 16 -0.08 3.06 -0.58
CA VAL A 16 1.09 2.33 -1.08
C VAL A 16 0.66 1.02 -1.72
N GLU A 17 -0.18 0.22 -1.06
CA GLU A 17 -0.66 -1.06 -1.54
C GLU A 17 -1.45 -0.92 -2.83
N LYS A 18 -2.44 -0.01 -2.88
CA LYS A 18 -3.22 0.25 -4.10
C LYS A 18 -2.32 0.69 -5.25
N THR A 19 -1.32 1.53 -4.98
CA THR A 19 -0.39 1.99 -6.03
C THR A 19 0.49 0.84 -6.52
N VAL A 20 1.07 0.04 -5.63
CA VAL A 20 1.93 -1.09 -5.99
C VAL A 20 1.16 -2.17 -6.75
N LEU A 21 -0.09 -2.44 -6.36
CA LEU A 21 -0.97 -3.42 -7.03
C LEU A 21 -1.22 -3.09 -8.51
N THR A 22 -1.18 -1.81 -8.91
CA THR A 22 -1.32 -1.44 -10.34
C THR A 22 -0.18 -1.98 -11.21
N PHE A 23 0.94 -2.38 -10.61
CA PHE A 23 2.12 -2.89 -11.30
C PHE A 23 2.26 -4.42 -11.28
N ASP A 24 1.42 -5.13 -10.54
CA ASP A 24 1.52 -6.57 -10.30
C ASP A 24 1.56 -7.40 -11.60
N LEU A 25 0.62 -7.12 -12.52
CA LEU A 25 0.54 -7.86 -13.79
C LEU A 25 1.82 -7.69 -14.61
N ARG A 26 2.36 -6.46 -14.66
CA ARG A 26 3.59 -6.16 -15.39
C ARG A 26 4.81 -6.79 -14.74
N ALA A 27 4.89 -6.79 -13.42
CA ALA A 27 5.98 -7.45 -12.69
C ALA A 27 5.94 -8.97 -12.87
N LYS A 28 4.75 -9.59 -12.76
CA LYS A 28 4.54 -11.03 -13.01
C LYS A 28 4.90 -11.41 -14.45
N ALA A 29 4.50 -10.61 -15.44
CA ALA A 29 4.86 -10.84 -16.84
C ALA A 29 6.38 -10.81 -17.08
N LYS A 30 7.13 -10.05 -16.28
CA LYS A 30 8.60 -10.01 -16.30
C LYS A 30 9.26 -11.01 -15.34
N GLY A 31 8.51 -11.76 -14.53
CA GLY A 31 9.07 -12.62 -13.49
C GLY A 31 9.76 -11.87 -12.35
N LEU A 32 9.45 -10.58 -12.15
CA LEU A 32 10.03 -9.76 -11.09
C LEU A 32 9.29 -9.95 -9.76
N ARG A 33 10.04 -10.02 -8.66
CA ARG A 33 9.45 -9.98 -7.31
C ARG A 33 9.13 -8.54 -6.91
N LEU A 34 7.90 -8.31 -6.46
CA LEU A 34 7.51 -7.05 -5.82
C LEU A 34 7.35 -7.26 -4.32
N ASN A 35 8.00 -6.42 -3.52
CA ASN A 35 7.94 -6.49 -2.06
C ASN A 35 7.65 -5.11 -1.47
N VAL A 36 6.80 -5.04 -0.47
CA VAL A 36 6.53 -3.82 0.31
C VAL A 36 6.90 -4.07 1.78
N ILE A 37 7.66 -3.17 2.38
CA ILE A 37 8.14 -3.28 3.76
C ILE A 37 7.84 -1.99 4.52
N TYR A 38 7.23 -2.12 5.68
CA TYR A 38 6.90 -1.01 6.57
C TYR A 38 7.71 -1.09 7.87
N SER A 39 8.17 0.04 8.41
CA SER A 39 8.65 0.09 9.79
C SER A 39 7.48 -0.08 10.78
N ALA A 40 7.75 -0.68 11.94
CA ALA A 40 6.71 -0.99 12.93
C ALA A 40 6.05 0.26 13.54
N ASP A 41 6.77 1.38 13.55
CA ASP A 41 6.38 2.66 14.13
C ASP A 41 5.75 3.63 13.10
N LEU A 42 5.47 3.15 11.88
CA LEU A 42 4.87 3.96 10.83
C LEU A 42 3.42 4.33 11.21
N PRO A 43 3.02 5.61 11.12
CA PRO A 43 1.64 6.01 11.37
C PRO A 43 0.68 5.35 10.36
N VAL A 44 -0.50 4.94 10.86
CA VAL A 44 -1.56 4.37 10.01
C VAL A 44 -2.17 5.46 9.14
N GLU A 45 -2.64 6.53 9.77
CA GLU A 45 -3.19 7.70 9.10
C GLU A 45 -2.22 8.88 9.17
N ILE A 46 -2.10 9.57 8.05
CA ILE A 46 -1.33 10.81 7.94
C ILE A 46 -2.15 11.86 7.20
N ARG A 47 -1.82 13.12 7.46
CA ARG A 47 -2.31 14.24 6.67
C ARG A 47 -1.19 14.78 5.79
N ALA A 48 -1.39 14.64 4.48
CA ALA A 48 -0.47 15.08 3.42
C ALA A 48 -1.21 15.19 2.08
N ASP A 49 -0.53 15.60 1.01
CA ASP A 49 -1.10 15.60 -0.34
C ASP A 49 -1.07 14.17 -0.93
N GLN A 50 -2.18 13.45 -0.77
CA GLN A 50 -2.34 12.07 -1.23
C GLN A 50 -2.07 11.91 -2.73
N ARG A 51 -2.56 12.85 -3.55
CA ARG A 51 -2.48 12.75 -5.02
C ARG A 51 -1.03 12.86 -5.49
N LYS A 52 -0.28 13.83 -4.95
CA LYS A 52 1.14 14.00 -5.27
C LYS A 52 1.99 12.84 -4.77
N LEU A 53 1.67 12.27 -3.60
CA LEU A 53 2.34 11.07 -3.10
C LEU A 53 2.16 9.87 -4.02
N THR A 54 0.92 9.62 -4.47
CA THR A 54 0.63 8.58 -5.44
C THR A 54 1.39 8.81 -6.76
N GLU A 55 1.43 10.05 -7.25
CA GLU A 55 2.15 10.40 -8.48
C GLU A 55 3.66 10.19 -8.36
N ILE A 56 4.27 10.57 -7.23
CA ILE A 56 5.69 10.28 -6.94
C ILE A 56 5.94 8.77 -6.92
N LEU A 57 5.19 8.02 -6.12
CA LEU A 57 5.37 6.58 -5.99
C LEU A 57 5.19 5.86 -7.33
N HIS A 58 4.15 6.21 -8.10
CA HIS A 58 3.90 5.63 -9.42
C HIS A 58 5.07 5.88 -10.39
N ASN A 59 5.61 7.11 -10.43
CA ASN A 59 6.77 7.42 -11.28
C ASN A 59 8.02 6.63 -10.88
N LEU A 60 8.28 6.47 -9.59
CA LEU A 60 9.41 5.68 -9.11
C LEU A 60 9.24 4.19 -9.42
N MET A 61 8.03 3.65 -9.23
CA MET A 61 7.69 2.25 -9.56
C MET A 61 7.77 1.96 -11.06
N ASP A 62 7.26 2.86 -11.90
CA ASP A 62 7.34 2.69 -13.36
C ASP A 62 8.81 2.64 -13.82
N ASN A 63 9.67 3.52 -13.29
CA ASN A 63 11.10 3.49 -13.58
C ASN A 63 11.75 2.19 -13.11
N ALA A 64 11.49 1.77 -11.87
CA ALA A 64 12.07 0.54 -11.32
C ALA A 64 11.73 -0.69 -12.18
N LEU A 65 10.46 -0.85 -12.58
CA LEU A 65 10.02 -1.98 -13.42
C LEU A 65 10.46 -1.86 -14.88
N LYS A 66 10.60 -0.63 -15.39
CA LYS A 66 11.10 -0.38 -16.73
C LYS A 66 12.55 -0.80 -16.86
N PHE A 67 13.40 -0.50 -15.88
CA PHE A 67 14.85 -0.70 -15.94
C PHE A 67 15.36 -1.97 -15.26
N THR A 68 14.46 -2.77 -14.68
CA THR A 68 14.75 -4.10 -14.16
C THR A 68 14.21 -5.15 -15.11
N GLU A 69 15.08 -6.02 -15.61
CA GLU A 69 14.68 -7.17 -16.44
C GLU A 69 14.49 -8.42 -15.58
N GLU A 70 15.36 -8.63 -14.59
CA GLU A 70 15.32 -9.76 -13.67
C GLU A 70 15.59 -9.30 -12.22
N GLY A 71 15.10 -10.07 -11.25
CA GLY A 71 15.32 -9.81 -9.83
C GLY A 71 14.10 -9.24 -9.10
N GLU A 72 14.27 -8.12 -8.41
CA GLU A 72 13.22 -7.58 -7.53
C GLU A 72 13.13 -6.06 -7.53
N VAL A 73 11.92 -5.57 -7.24
CA VAL A 73 11.64 -4.19 -6.85
C VAL A 73 11.03 -4.19 -5.46
N LYS A 74 11.58 -3.35 -4.58
CA LYS A 74 11.24 -3.28 -3.16
C LYS A 74 10.86 -1.86 -2.78
N VAL A 75 9.66 -1.71 -2.23
CA VAL A 75 9.18 -0.46 -1.64
C VAL A 75 9.38 -0.54 -0.13
N ARG A 76 10.05 0.45 0.46
CA ARG A 76 10.25 0.55 1.91
C ARG A 76 9.71 1.87 2.42
N LEU A 77 8.91 1.84 3.48
CA LEU A 77 8.50 3.03 4.22
C LEU A 77 9.05 2.95 5.63
N ALA A 78 9.71 4.03 6.05
CA ALA A 78 10.22 4.19 7.40
C ALA A 78 9.84 5.56 7.93
N LYS A 79 9.34 5.60 9.17
CA LYS A 79 9.24 6.85 9.92
C LYS A 79 10.65 7.32 10.30
N LEU A 80 10.89 8.61 10.14
CA LEU A 80 12.09 9.30 10.64
C LEU A 80 11.71 10.16 11.86
N SER A 81 12.71 10.79 12.48
CA SER A 81 12.44 11.85 13.46
C SER A 81 11.61 12.99 12.84
N ASP A 82 11.02 13.83 13.69
CA ASP A 82 10.44 15.12 13.28
C ASP A 82 9.25 15.02 12.30
N SER A 83 8.42 13.98 12.46
CA SER A 83 7.23 13.75 11.63
C SER A 83 7.56 13.73 10.13
N ARG A 84 8.66 13.08 9.78
CA ARG A 84 9.04 12.78 8.39
C ARG A 84 8.89 11.30 8.09
N ILE A 85 8.53 10.98 6.86
CA ILE A 85 8.50 9.61 6.35
C ILE A 85 9.46 9.52 5.16
N ARG A 86 10.24 8.45 5.15
CA ARG A 86 11.09 8.09 4.02
C ARG A 86 10.45 6.93 3.26
N LEU A 87 10.04 7.20 2.03
CA LEU A 87 9.60 6.21 1.04
C LEU A 87 10.77 5.91 0.12
N GLN A 88 11.13 4.64 -0.01
CA GLN A 88 12.21 4.19 -0.87
C GLN A 88 11.68 3.20 -1.90
N VAL A 89 12.07 3.36 -3.16
CA VAL A 89 11.90 2.35 -4.21
C VAL A 89 13.29 1.87 -4.61
N LYS A 90 13.59 0.61 -4.30
CA LYS A 90 14.83 -0.05 -4.66
C LYS A 90 14.58 -1.08 -5.75
N ASP A 91 15.43 -1.10 -6.76
CA ASP A 91 15.42 -2.08 -7.84
C ASP A 91 16.79 -2.76 -7.98
N THR A 92 16.81 -3.91 -8.65
CA THR A 92 18.03 -4.66 -9.02
C THR A 92 18.34 -4.54 -10.51
N GLY A 93 17.93 -3.44 -11.14
CA GLY A 93 18.04 -3.24 -12.58
C GLY A 93 19.43 -2.82 -13.04
N ILE A 94 19.48 -2.23 -14.23
CA ILE A 94 20.75 -1.85 -14.90
C ILE A 94 21.60 -0.84 -14.12
N GLY A 95 21.00 -0.11 -13.18
CA GLY A 95 21.64 0.98 -12.46
C GLY A 95 22.08 2.14 -13.36
N VAL A 96 22.75 3.12 -12.75
CA VAL A 96 23.22 4.35 -13.38
C VAL A 96 24.66 4.61 -12.93
N SER A 97 25.50 5.13 -13.82
CA SER A 97 26.89 5.46 -13.47
C SER A 97 26.95 6.70 -12.57
N GLU A 98 27.95 6.78 -11.68
CA GLU A 98 28.11 7.93 -10.76
C GLU A 98 28.18 9.27 -11.50
N LYS A 99 28.74 9.28 -12.71
CA LYS A 99 28.85 10.47 -13.57
C LYS A 99 27.53 10.95 -14.15
N GLU A 100 26.48 10.11 -14.14
CA GLU A 100 25.17 10.42 -14.70
C GLU A 100 24.10 10.63 -13.62
N VAL A 101 24.32 10.12 -12.40
CA VAL A 101 23.37 10.18 -11.28
C VAL A 101 22.87 11.60 -11.00
N TRP A 102 23.75 12.59 -10.99
CA TRP A 102 23.41 13.99 -10.69
C TRP A 102 22.52 14.64 -11.76
N ARG A 103 22.51 14.09 -12.98
CA ARG A 103 21.73 14.59 -14.12
C ARG A 103 20.36 13.93 -14.26
N LEU A 104 20.08 12.85 -13.51
CA LEU A 104 18.84 12.08 -13.63
C LEU A 104 17.56 12.90 -13.45
N PHE A 105 17.64 14.05 -12.78
CA PHE A 105 16.51 14.94 -12.56
C PHE A 105 16.42 16.11 -13.55
N ASP A 106 17.39 16.25 -14.47
CA ASP A 106 17.40 17.31 -15.48
C ASP A 106 16.31 17.07 -16.52
N LYS A 107 15.67 18.15 -16.97
CA LYS A 107 14.61 18.09 -17.98
C LYS A 107 15.13 17.42 -19.26
N PHE A 108 14.40 16.42 -19.74
CA PHE A 108 14.71 15.65 -20.95
C PHE A 108 15.99 14.79 -20.88
N TYR A 109 16.67 14.74 -19.74
CA TYR A 109 17.87 13.93 -19.60
C TYR A 109 17.52 12.43 -19.49
N ARG A 110 18.34 11.60 -20.12
CA ARG A 110 18.21 10.15 -20.12
C ARG A 110 19.61 9.55 -19.99
N ALA A 111 19.82 8.76 -18.93
CA ALA A 111 21.07 8.04 -18.73
C ALA A 111 21.21 6.91 -19.77
N GLY A 112 22.43 6.68 -20.23
CA GLY A 112 22.77 5.62 -21.20
C GLY A 112 22.72 6.04 -22.67
N GLY A 113 23.80 5.72 -23.40
CA GLY A 113 23.94 5.84 -24.85
C GLY A 113 23.04 4.87 -25.64
N ALA A 114 23.60 3.95 -26.43
CA ALA A 114 22.87 3.08 -27.36
C ALA A 114 21.66 2.29 -26.76
N SER A 115 21.62 2.05 -25.44
CA SER A 115 20.47 1.46 -24.70
C SER A 115 19.22 2.36 -24.59
N SER A 116 19.33 3.66 -24.84
CA SER A 116 18.17 4.58 -24.84
C SER A 116 17.13 4.24 -25.92
N ARG A 117 17.49 3.50 -26.98
CA ARG A 117 16.54 3.02 -27.99
C ARG A 117 15.60 1.92 -27.47
N LYS A 118 16.03 1.11 -26.50
CA LYS A 118 15.23 0.01 -25.94
C LYS A 118 14.14 0.50 -24.98
N TYR A 119 14.37 1.62 -24.30
CA TYR A 119 13.48 2.14 -23.25
C TYR A 119 12.82 3.47 -23.62
N LYS A 120 11.69 3.43 -24.36
CA LYS A 120 10.90 4.64 -24.72
C LYS A 120 10.45 5.42 -23.47
N GLY A 121 10.61 6.74 -23.46
CA GLY A 121 10.17 7.64 -22.39
C GLY A 121 10.59 9.10 -22.64
N THR A 122 9.84 10.05 -22.09
CA THR A 122 10.01 11.50 -22.34
C THR A 122 11.16 12.14 -21.56
N GLY A 123 11.72 11.45 -20.56
CA GLY A 123 12.73 12.02 -19.65
C GLY A 123 12.15 13.05 -18.66
N LEU A 124 10.83 13.11 -18.52
CA LEU A 124 10.16 14.07 -17.63
C LEU A 124 9.76 13.48 -16.26
N GLY A 125 9.70 12.15 -16.12
CA GLY A 125 9.18 11.49 -14.92
C GLY A 125 9.96 11.85 -13.65
N LEU A 126 11.29 11.79 -13.67
CA LEU A 126 12.10 12.15 -12.51
C LEU A 126 12.15 13.67 -12.28
N THR A 127 12.11 14.48 -13.33
CA THR A 127 11.95 15.94 -13.18
C THR A 127 10.66 16.27 -12.45
N LEU A 128 9.54 15.64 -12.82
CA LEU A 128 8.25 15.79 -12.14
C LEU A 128 8.34 15.36 -10.68
N VAL A 129 8.97 14.22 -10.38
CA VAL A 129 9.22 13.79 -8.99
C VAL A 129 9.98 14.86 -8.20
N LYS A 130 11.00 15.51 -8.80
CA LYS A 130 11.74 16.60 -8.14
C LYS A 130 10.86 17.83 -7.88
N GLU A 131 10.01 18.20 -8.84
CA GLU A 131 9.09 19.34 -8.70
C GLU A 131 8.03 19.05 -7.62
N LEU A 132 7.43 17.86 -7.62
CA LEU A 132 6.47 17.42 -6.60
C LEU A 132 7.09 17.32 -5.21
N ALA A 133 8.30 16.77 -5.10
CA ALA A 133 9.03 16.68 -3.84
C ALA A 133 9.23 18.06 -3.22
N ARG A 134 9.66 19.05 -4.01
CA ARG A 134 9.79 20.45 -3.57
C ARG A 134 8.47 21.05 -3.14
N LEU A 135 7.40 20.84 -3.92
CA LEU A 135 6.05 21.32 -3.56
C LEU A 135 5.57 20.74 -2.23
N MET A 136 5.94 19.51 -1.92
CA MET A 136 5.62 18.82 -0.67
C MET A 136 6.58 19.12 0.48
N ALA A 137 7.48 20.12 0.34
CA ALA A 137 8.54 20.42 1.31
C ALA A 137 9.39 19.19 1.68
N GLY A 138 9.55 18.27 0.72
CA GLY A 138 10.33 17.05 0.84
C GLY A 138 11.60 17.07 -0.01
N GLU A 139 12.36 15.99 0.11
CA GLU A 139 13.67 15.79 -0.48
C GLU A 139 13.70 14.48 -1.25
N ILE A 140 14.26 14.49 -2.46
CA ILE A 140 14.46 13.29 -3.28
C ILE A 140 15.95 13.03 -3.45
N GLU A 141 16.37 11.81 -3.14
CA GLU A 141 17.75 11.33 -3.27
C GLU A 141 17.78 10.06 -4.12
N VAL A 142 18.92 9.81 -4.75
CA VAL A 142 19.15 8.57 -5.50
C VAL A 142 20.54 8.02 -5.18
N LYS A 143 20.60 6.72 -4.94
CA LYS A 143 21.84 5.95 -4.89
C LYS A 143 21.75 4.88 -5.97
N SER A 144 22.71 4.82 -6.87
CA SER A 144 22.69 3.88 -7.99
C SER A 144 24.11 3.49 -8.37
N ARG A 145 24.25 2.25 -8.81
CA ARG A 145 25.51 1.73 -9.36
C ARG A 145 25.18 0.81 -10.52
N LEU A 146 25.97 0.93 -11.61
CA LEU A 146 25.81 0.09 -12.79
C LEU A 146 25.77 -1.40 -12.42
N ALA A 147 24.82 -2.13 -13.01
CA ALA A 147 24.53 -3.54 -12.82
C ALA A 147 24.15 -3.99 -11.39
N GLU A 148 24.04 -3.07 -10.42
CA GLU A 148 23.55 -3.37 -9.06
C GLU A 148 22.14 -2.82 -8.78
N GLY A 149 21.65 -1.94 -9.66
CA GLY A 149 20.34 -1.31 -9.56
C GLY A 149 20.37 0.07 -8.92
N SER A 150 19.19 0.58 -8.57
CA SER A 150 19.01 1.92 -8.01
C SER A 150 18.15 1.91 -6.74
N THR A 151 18.31 2.94 -5.92
CA THR A 151 17.44 3.23 -4.78
C THR A 151 17.10 4.71 -4.81
N PHE A 152 15.84 5.01 -5.13
CA PHE A 152 15.28 6.34 -5.04
C PHE A 152 14.63 6.50 -3.67
N SER A 153 14.96 7.59 -2.96
CA SER A 153 14.47 7.86 -1.60
C SER A 153 13.78 9.21 -1.57
N PHE A 154 12.47 9.21 -1.39
CA PHE A 154 11.68 10.42 -1.17
C PHE A 154 11.40 10.57 0.33
N THR A 155 11.83 11.68 0.91
CA THR A 155 11.58 12.01 2.31
C THR A 155 10.64 13.20 2.37
N PHE A 156 9.52 13.08 3.08
CA PHE A 156 8.51 14.14 3.15
C PHE A 156 7.99 14.35 4.57
N PRO A 157 7.65 15.59 4.95
CA PRO A 157 6.95 15.86 6.20
C PRO A 157 5.49 15.40 6.10
N TYR A 158 4.92 14.97 7.21
CA TYR A 158 3.50 14.70 7.35
C TYR A 158 2.96 15.30 8.65
N LYS A 159 1.67 15.60 8.67
CA LYS A 159 0.96 15.94 9.91
C LYS A 159 0.38 14.65 10.49
N PRO A 160 0.73 14.28 11.74
CA PRO A 160 0.06 13.16 12.41
C PRO A 160 -1.43 13.48 12.48
N VAL A 161 -2.27 12.61 11.93
CA VAL A 161 -3.69 12.64 12.24
C VAL A 161 -3.75 12.08 13.66
N GLY A 162 -4.17 12.92 14.61
CA GLY A 162 -4.34 12.48 15.99
C GLY A 162 -5.06 11.15 15.97
N GLN A 163 -4.53 10.15 16.68
CA GLN A 163 -5.23 8.89 16.82
C GLN A 163 -6.65 9.28 17.22
N ARG A 164 -7.64 9.09 16.36
CA ARG A 164 -8.99 8.86 16.86
C ARG A 164 -8.79 7.63 17.71
N THR A 165 -8.52 7.85 19.00
CA THR A 165 -9.05 7.00 20.03
C THR A 165 -10.53 7.01 19.72
N VAL A 166 -10.97 6.01 18.94
CA VAL A 166 -12.28 5.42 19.19
C VAL A 166 -12.34 5.39 20.71
N PRO A 167 -13.31 6.08 21.36
CA PRO A 167 -13.35 6.12 22.80
C PRO A 167 -13.30 4.67 23.25
N ARG A 168 -12.14 4.24 23.77
CA ARG A 168 -12.02 3.00 24.49
C ARG A 168 -12.72 3.30 25.80
N LYS A 169 -14.06 3.28 25.78
CA LYS A 169 -14.80 2.94 26.97
C LYS A 169 -14.26 1.56 27.36
N ASP A 170 -13.58 1.56 28.50
CA ASP A 170 -13.23 0.39 29.27
C ASP A 170 -12.25 -0.57 28.57
N ARG A 171 -10.98 -0.16 28.53
CA ARG A 171 -9.85 -1.08 28.34
C ARG A 171 -8.79 -0.98 29.45
N ALA A 172 -9.21 -0.58 30.64
CA ALA A 172 -8.60 -1.16 31.83
C ALA A 172 -9.01 -2.65 31.80
N GLU A 173 -8.04 -3.57 31.85
CA GLU A 173 -8.24 -5.03 31.86
C GLU A 173 -8.43 -5.79 30.53
N LEU A 174 -7.73 -5.42 29.45
CA LEU A 174 -7.42 -6.42 28.41
C LEU A 174 -5.98 -6.28 27.94
N GLU A 175 -5.04 -6.66 28.82
CA GLU A 175 -3.86 -7.36 28.31
C GLU A 175 -4.37 -8.56 27.50
N PRO A 176 -3.81 -8.85 26.31
CA PRO A 176 -4.17 -10.08 25.63
C PRO A 176 -3.69 -11.24 26.50
N LYS A 177 -4.59 -11.79 27.32
CA LYS A 177 -4.49 -13.19 27.70
C LYS A 177 -4.53 -13.93 26.38
N VAL A 178 -3.35 -14.28 25.86
CA VAL A 178 -3.22 -15.21 24.75
C VAL A 178 -3.75 -16.54 25.27
N THR A 179 -5.06 -16.71 25.21
CA THR A 179 -5.69 -18.01 25.36
C THR A 179 -5.22 -18.82 24.16
N GLN A 180 -4.63 -19.98 24.43
CA GLN A 180 -4.19 -20.97 23.45
C GLN A 180 -5.41 -21.56 22.71
N ARG A 181 -6.20 -20.74 22.02
CA ARG A 181 -7.25 -21.21 21.12
C ARG A 181 -6.58 -21.66 19.83
N SER A 182 -6.83 -22.90 19.43
CA SER A 182 -6.42 -23.38 18.12
C SER A 182 -7.26 -22.66 17.06
N ALA A 183 -6.76 -22.56 15.82
CA ALA A 183 -7.50 -21.90 14.74
C ALA A 183 -8.92 -22.49 14.55
N LYS A 184 -9.10 -23.78 14.83
CA LYS A 184 -10.40 -24.46 14.74
C LYS A 184 -11.41 -24.04 15.81
N ASP A 185 -10.95 -23.49 16.93
CA ASP A 185 -11.80 -23.02 18.02
C ASP A 185 -12.40 -21.63 17.73
N ILE A 186 -11.94 -20.97 16.66
CA ILE A 186 -12.42 -19.66 16.23
C ILE A 186 -13.49 -19.87 15.14
N ASN A 187 -14.70 -19.37 15.43
CA ASN A 187 -15.86 -19.44 14.55
C ASN A 187 -16.02 -18.13 13.77
N ILE A 188 -15.91 -18.20 12.45
CA ILE A 188 -16.01 -17.05 11.54
C ILE A 188 -17.28 -17.16 10.70
N LEU A 189 -18.10 -16.11 10.68
CA LEU A 189 -19.20 -15.97 9.73
C LEU A 189 -18.73 -15.17 8.51
N ILE A 190 -18.85 -15.72 7.31
CA ILE A 190 -18.53 -15.05 6.04
C ILE A 190 -19.85 -14.68 5.36
N ALA A 191 -20.16 -13.39 5.26
CA ALA A 191 -21.34 -12.87 4.60
C ALA A 191 -20.97 -12.36 3.20
N GLU A 192 -21.36 -13.14 2.19
CA GLU A 192 -20.94 -12.98 0.79
C GLU A 192 -21.96 -13.68 -0.12
N ASP A 193 -22.59 -12.91 -1.01
CA ASP A 193 -23.62 -13.40 -1.93
C ASP A 193 -23.03 -14.01 -3.20
N ASP A 194 -21.83 -13.59 -3.64
CA ASP A 194 -21.15 -14.22 -4.76
C ASP A 194 -20.44 -15.52 -4.34
N ASP A 195 -20.83 -16.62 -4.98
CA ASP A 195 -20.25 -17.94 -4.71
C ASP A 195 -18.73 -17.97 -4.90
N SER A 196 -18.21 -17.28 -5.93
CA SER A 196 -16.79 -17.32 -6.25
C SER A 196 -15.96 -16.60 -5.19
N CYS A 197 -16.41 -15.42 -4.76
CA CYS A 197 -15.79 -14.66 -3.68
C CYS A 197 -15.84 -15.44 -2.36
N TYR A 198 -16.99 -16.05 -2.04
CA TYR A 198 -17.15 -16.89 -0.85
C TYR A 198 -16.13 -18.04 -0.82
N TYR A 199 -15.99 -18.79 -1.92
CA TYR A 199 -15.05 -19.92 -1.95
C TYR A 199 -13.59 -19.49 -1.84
N VAL A 200 -13.23 -18.33 -2.39
CA VAL A 200 -11.89 -17.75 -2.23
C VAL A 200 -11.63 -17.41 -0.76
N MET A 201 -12.56 -16.72 -0.10
CA MET A 201 -12.46 -16.35 1.31
C MET A 201 -12.41 -17.59 2.22
N ALA A 202 -13.30 -18.57 2.00
CA ALA A 202 -13.31 -19.82 2.74
C ALA A 202 -12.00 -20.60 2.58
N ARG A 203 -11.37 -20.56 1.40
CA ARG A 203 -10.07 -21.20 1.17
C ARG A 203 -8.95 -20.54 1.98
N PHE A 204 -8.94 -19.22 2.12
CA PHE A 204 -7.98 -18.50 2.96
C PHE A 204 -8.20 -18.79 4.46
N LEU A 205 -9.42 -19.14 4.84
CA LEU A 205 -9.82 -19.37 6.23
C LEU A 205 -9.99 -20.85 6.58
N ARG A 206 -9.41 -21.76 5.78
CA ARG A 206 -9.57 -23.22 5.91
C ARG A 206 -9.16 -23.82 7.27
N ASP A 207 -8.33 -23.11 8.02
CA ASP A 207 -7.86 -23.54 9.34
C ASP A 207 -8.84 -23.16 10.46
N TYR A 208 -9.86 -22.34 10.14
CA TYR A 208 -10.90 -21.84 11.03
C TYR A 208 -12.24 -22.55 10.79
N THR A 209 -13.15 -22.48 11.77
CA THR A 209 -14.52 -22.95 11.58
C THR A 209 -15.33 -21.86 10.90
N THR A 210 -15.68 -22.03 9.63
CA THR A 210 -16.42 -21.02 8.86
C THR A 210 -17.90 -21.36 8.69
N SER A 211 -18.77 -20.37 8.70
CA SER A 211 -20.18 -20.45 8.26
C SER A 211 -20.42 -19.40 7.18
N ARG A 212 -21.35 -19.65 6.25
CA ARG A 212 -21.73 -18.67 5.22
C ARG A 212 -23.00 -17.94 5.60
N ALA A 213 -23.10 -16.64 5.29
CA ALA A 213 -24.34 -15.92 5.09
C ALA A 213 -24.37 -15.34 3.66
N VAL A 214 -25.55 -15.18 3.07
CA VAL A 214 -25.68 -14.68 1.68
C VAL A 214 -26.27 -13.27 1.59
N ASN A 215 -26.63 -12.66 2.72
CA ASN A 215 -27.04 -11.26 2.81
C ASN A 215 -27.07 -10.79 4.28
N GLY A 216 -27.33 -9.50 4.51
CA GLY A 216 -27.38 -8.93 5.85
C GLY A 216 -28.49 -9.51 6.74
N LYS A 217 -29.64 -9.95 6.19
CA LYS A 217 -30.70 -10.58 7.00
C LYS A 217 -30.27 -11.95 7.53
N ASP A 218 -29.62 -12.72 6.67
CA ASP A 218 -29.06 -14.03 7.01
C ASP A 218 -27.95 -13.89 8.06
N VAL A 219 -27.18 -12.79 8.01
CA VAL A 219 -26.24 -12.43 9.10
C VAL A 219 -26.98 -12.24 10.41
N LEU A 220 -28.02 -11.40 10.45
CA LEU A 220 -28.79 -11.13 11.66
C LEU A 220 -29.46 -12.38 12.25
N GLU A 221 -29.94 -13.28 11.39
CA GLU A 221 -30.51 -14.56 11.85
C GLU A 221 -29.42 -15.46 12.46
N LYS A 222 -28.28 -15.59 11.80
CA LYS A 222 -27.19 -16.45 12.30
C LYS A 222 -26.54 -15.92 13.55
N THR A 223 -26.34 -14.62 13.68
CA THR A 223 -25.74 -14.01 14.88
C THR A 223 -26.68 -14.05 16.08
N LYS A 224 -28.00 -14.04 15.87
CA LYS A 224 -28.99 -14.30 16.95
C LYS A 224 -28.92 -15.73 17.47
N ASN A 225 -28.71 -16.70 16.59
CA ASN A 225 -28.76 -18.13 16.92
C ASN A 225 -27.41 -18.71 17.36
N LYS A 226 -26.30 -18.08 16.94
CA LYS A 226 -24.94 -18.55 17.20
C LYS A 226 -24.00 -17.36 17.39
N SER A 227 -23.17 -17.42 18.44
CA SER A 227 -22.07 -16.48 18.62
C SER A 227 -20.91 -16.82 17.68
N TYR A 228 -20.36 -15.79 17.05
CA TYR A 228 -19.17 -15.87 16.20
C TYR A 228 -18.05 -15.01 16.80
N ASP A 229 -16.80 -15.46 16.66
CA ASP A 229 -15.63 -14.69 17.09
C ASP A 229 -15.31 -13.55 16.11
N LEU A 230 -15.72 -13.71 14.84
CA LEU A 230 -15.56 -12.72 13.77
C LEU A 230 -16.67 -12.86 12.72
N VAL A 231 -17.20 -11.73 12.26
CA VAL A 231 -18.07 -11.66 11.07
C VAL A 231 -17.31 -10.89 9.98
N LEU A 232 -17.00 -11.55 8.87
CA LEU A 232 -16.44 -10.95 7.66
C LEU A 232 -17.57 -10.75 6.67
N MET A 233 -17.79 -9.53 6.22
CA MET A 233 -19.00 -9.17 5.50
C MET A 233 -18.70 -8.25 4.33
N ASP A 234 -19.23 -8.59 3.15
CA ASP A 234 -19.25 -7.68 2.01
C ASP A 234 -20.15 -6.48 2.34
N ILE A 235 -19.73 -5.30 1.89
CA ILE A 235 -20.49 -4.06 1.99
C ILE A 235 -21.73 -4.14 1.11
N GLN A 236 -21.62 -4.69 -0.10
CA GLN A 236 -22.70 -4.69 -1.08
C GLN A 236 -23.29 -6.09 -1.24
N MET A 237 -24.39 -6.36 -0.53
CA MET A 237 -25.14 -7.61 -0.61
C MET A 237 -26.62 -7.31 -0.92
N PRO A 238 -27.40 -8.26 -1.48
CA PRO A 238 -28.83 -8.09 -1.71
C PRO A 238 -29.62 -7.99 -0.39
N GLU A 239 -30.84 -7.47 -0.48
CA GLU A 239 -31.81 -7.29 0.63
C GLU A 239 -31.41 -6.33 1.76
N LEU A 240 -30.33 -6.62 2.48
CA LEU A 240 -29.79 -5.79 3.56
C LEU A 240 -28.27 -5.75 3.37
N ASP A 241 -27.73 -4.54 3.24
CA ASP A 241 -26.31 -4.37 2.95
C ASP A 241 -25.45 -4.58 4.21
N GLY A 242 -24.13 -4.73 4.02
CA GLY A 242 -23.22 -5.01 5.13
C GLY A 242 -23.12 -3.86 6.14
N LEU A 243 -23.31 -2.61 5.72
CA LEU A 243 -23.26 -1.46 6.62
C LEU A 243 -24.50 -1.39 7.50
N GLU A 244 -25.67 -1.69 6.93
CA GLU A 244 -26.94 -1.78 7.64
C GLU A 244 -26.92 -2.96 8.62
N ALA A 245 -26.51 -4.16 8.18
CA ALA A 245 -26.39 -5.33 9.04
C ALA A 245 -25.42 -5.11 10.21
N THR A 246 -24.29 -4.43 9.99
CA THR A 246 -23.30 -4.11 11.04
C THR A 246 -23.90 -3.24 12.16
N ARG A 247 -24.87 -2.37 11.84
CA ARG A 247 -25.51 -1.50 12.84
C ARG A 247 -26.49 -2.24 13.74
N GLU A 248 -26.93 -3.42 13.33
CA GLU A 248 -27.97 -4.20 14.01
C GLU A 248 -27.42 -5.39 14.82
N ILE A 249 -26.11 -5.69 14.73
CA ILE A 249 -25.43 -6.77 15.48
C ILE A 249 -24.57 -6.27 16.64
#